data_AF-A0A970VGX3-F1
#
_entry.id   AF-A0A970VGX3-F1
#
_cell.length_a   1.000
_cell.length_b   1.000
_cell.length_c   1.000
_cell.angle_alpha   90.00
_cell.angle_beta   90.00
_cell.angle_gamma   90.00
#
_symmetry.space_group_name_H-M   'P 1'
#
loop_
_entity.id
_entity.type
_entity.pdbx_description
1 polymer ?
#
loop_
_entity_poly.entity_id
_entity_poly.type
_entity_poly.pdbx_seq_one_letter_code
_entity_poly.pdbx_strand_id
1 'polypeptide(L)'
;MLGGFNTMFGNPAPHVENGQLSHPMFNGVQEKFIAFLNELNNAGVLAPDWYTIEWEQAKAYTHGDKLGMVWYPAGALLAEYTNAKNKTLESVDVWTYWKEPPIEGGKYPATGNPGYTWCFTKQGFTDEGKLKRVAHMLDTMVIGGENFFHTIQGGTNEVFEAMGIKVETPRECVYNDDGTFYIYNEDGFPWRQEDGYSPIGIWQHFGLSVIWQRNAPKGATEFDKKHNETANRLNDIILSYDRWPNDSLKINVAINEIAPNLSDFEKAQELAFVTGKRPMSEWSKYQQEWLDKGGREVIKAIADNLNVLVPDYAN
;
A
#
# COMPACT_ATOMS: atom_id res chain seq x y z
N MET A 1 -4.03 -3.62 -12.13
CA MET A 1 -4.79 -4.54 -11.24
C MET A 1 -4.15 -5.92 -11.08
N LEU A 2 -3.57 -6.54 -12.11
CA LEU A 2 -3.08 -7.93 -12.01
C LEU A 2 -1.67 -8.10 -11.39
N GLY A 3 -0.90 -7.00 -11.23
CA GLY A 3 0.45 -7.05 -10.65
C GLY A 3 0.52 -7.57 -9.21
N GLY A 4 -0.60 -7.59 -8.49
CA GLY A 4 -0.69 -8.19 -7.15
C GLY A 4 -0.41 -9.70 -7.13
N PHE A 5 -0.58 -10.39 -8.25
CA PHE A 5 -0.29 -11.82 -8.34
C PHE A 5 1.20 -12.16 -8.48
N ASN A 6 2.04 -11.22 -8.89
CA ASN A 6 3.48 -11.49 -9.09
C ASN A 6 4.12 -12.03 -7.79
N THR A 7 3.72 -11.48 -6.65
CA THR A 7 4.22 -11.89 -5.33
C THR A 7 3.83 -13.31 -4.95
N MET A 8 2.83 -13.90 -5.60
CA MET A 8 2.39 -15.27 -5.33
C MET A 8 3.34 -16.31 -5.93
N PHE A 9 4.23 -15.92 -6.84
CA PHE A 9 5.18 -16.82 -7.51
C PHE A 9 6.60 -16.76 -6.94
N GLY A 10 6.86 -15.83 -6.01
CA GLY A 10 8.14 -15.62 -5.34
C GLY A 10 8.35 -14.16 -4.97
N ASN A 11 9.55 -13.84 -4.46
CA ASN A 11 9.92 -12.45 -4.16
C ASN A 11 10.06 -11.65 -5.46
N PRO A 12 9.23 -10.61 -5.69
CA PRO A 12 9.23 -9.86 -6.94
C PRO A 12 10.39 -8.85 -7.03
N ALA A 13 11.21 -8.70 -5.98
CA ALA A 13 12.36 -7.82 -5.96
C ALA A 13 13.67 -8.60 -6.17
N PRO A 14 14.69 -8.01 -6.81
CA PRO A 14 16.06 -8.52 -6.71
C PRO A 14 16.49 -8.60 -5.23
N HIS A 15 17.12 -9.69 -4.84
CA HIS A 15 17.51 -9.91 -3.45
C HIS A 15 18.69 -10.87 -3.35
N VAL A 16 19.28 -10.96 -2.16
CA VAL A 16 20.33 -11.95 -1.87
C VAL A 16 19.68 -13.23 -1.34
N GLU A 17 19.92 -14.33 -2.02
CA GLU A 17 19.47 -15.67 -1.63
C GLU A 17 20.69 -16.60 -1.61
N ASN A 18 20.93 -17.26 -0.47
CA ASN A 18 22.10 -18.13 -0.28
C ASN A 18 23.46 -17.49 -0.64
N GLY A 19 23.59 -16.18 -0.41
CA GLY A 19 24.81 -15.41 -0.70
C GLY A 19 24.99 -15.03 -2.17
N GLN A 20 23.99 -15.27 -3.02
CA GLN A 20 24.01 -14.94 -4.45
C GLN A 20 22.85 -14.00 -4.80
N LEU A 21 23.02 -13.21 -5.87
CA LEU A 21 21.95 -12.38 -6.39
C LEU A 21 20.86 -13.24 -7.06
N SER A 22 19.64 -13.17 -6.53
CA SER A 22 18.42 -13.73 -7.11
C SER A 22 17.64 -12.60 -7.78
N HIS A 23 17.55 -12.62 -9.11
CA HIS A 23 16.85 -11.59 -9.90
C HIS A 23 15.54 -12.17 -10.47
N PRO A 24 14.37 -11.51 -10.31
CA PRO A 24 13.04 -12.01 -10.75
C PRO A 24 12.96 -12.45 -12.22
N MET A 25 13.71 -11.76 -13.09
CA MET A 25 13.82 -12.10 -14.51
C MET A 25 14.48 -13.47 -14.77
N PHE A 26 15.33 -13.95 -13.85
CA PHE A 26 16.18 -15.15 -14.03
C PHE A 26 15.89 -16.28 -13.03
N ASN A 27 15.20 -16.01 -11.92
CA ASN A 27 14.84 -17.02 -10.91
C ASN A 27 13.45 -17.66 -11.16
N GLY A 28 12.82 -17.35 -12.30
CA GLY A 28 11.53 -17.93 -12.72
C GLY A 28 10.29 -17.26 -12.14
N VAL A 29 10.42 -16.27 -11.25
CA VAL A 29 9.27 -15.55 -10.68
C VAL A 29 8.49 -14.82 -11.78
N GLN A 30 9.18 -14.01 -12.59
CA GLN A 30 8.54 -13.24 -13.65
C GLN A 30 7.96 -14.17 -14.74
N GLU A 31 8.66 -15.24 -15.10
CA GLU A 31 8.19 -16.21 -16.10
C GLU A 31 6.87 -16.85 -15.71
N LYS A 32 6.77 -17.35 -14.46
CA LYS A 32 5.55 -17.99 -13.95
C LYS A 32 4.39 -17.01 -13.86
N PHE A 33 4.67 -15.77 -13.44
CA PHE A 33 3.65 -14.73 -13.40
C PHE A 33 3.11 -14.41 -14.80
N ILE A 34 3.99 -14.25 -15.79
CA ILE A 34 3.59 -13.99 -17.18
C ILE A 34 2.85 -15.19 -17.80
N ALA A 35 3.28 -16.42 -17.51
CA ALA A 35 2.56 -17.63 -17.92
C ALA A 35 1.14 -17.67 -17.34
N PHE A 36 0.98 -17.37 -16.05
CA PHE A 36 -0.32 -17.28 -15.40
C PHE A 36 -1.23 -16.22 -16.03
N LEU A 37 -0.69 -15.04 -16.34
CA LEU A 37 -1.47 -14.02 -17.05
C LEU A 37 -1.88 -14.48 -18.46
N ASN A 38 -1.02 -15.22 -19.16
CA ASN A 38 -1.39 -15.81 -20.45
C ASN A 38 -2.54 -16.82 -20.30
N GLU A 39 -2.53 -17.66 -19.26
CA GLU A 39 -3.63 -18.60 -18.97
C GLU A 39 -4.95 -17.85 -18.72
N LEU A 40 -4.93 -16.79 -17.91
CA LEU A 40 -6.12 -15.96 -17.67
C LEU A 40 -6.63 -15.29 -18.95
N ASN A 41 -5.72 -14.79 -19.79
CA ASN A 41 -6.06 -14.19 -21.07
C ASN A 41 -6.68 -15.22 -22.03
N ASN A 42 -6.10 -16.41 -22.14
CA ASN A 42 -6.62 -17.49 -22.98
C ASN A 42 -7.97 -18.02 -22.49
N ALA A 43 -8.20 -18.02 -21.18
CA ALA A 43 -9.48 -18.38 -20.58
C ALA A 43 -10.58 -17.32 -20.79
N GLY A 44 -10.24 -16.11 -21.26
CA GLY A 44 -11.20 -15.03 -21.50
C GLY A 44 -11.83 -14.47 -20.23
N VAL A 45 -11.15 -14.60 -19.08
CA VAL A 45 -11.68 -14.16 -17.77
C VAL A 45 -11.24 -12.75 -17.36
N LEU A 46 -10.35 -12.14 -18.14
CA LEU A 46 -9.92 -10.76 -17.95
C LEU A 46 -10.95 -9.79 -18.56
N ALA A 47 -11.09 -8.60 -17.95
CA ALA A 47 -11.88 -7.53 -18.54
C ALA A 47 -11.34 -7.19 -19.94
N PRO A 48 -12.17 -6.88 -20.96
CA PRO A 48 -11.70 -6.68 -22.33
C PRO A 48 -10.59 -5.64 -22.50
N ASP A 49 -10.58 -4.63 -21.64
CA ASP A 49 -9.63 -3.52 -21.59
C ASP A 49 -8.65 -3.62 -20.42
N TRP A 50 -8.46 -4.81 -19.82
CA TRP A 50 -7.65 -5.03 -18.62
C TRP A 50 -6.24 -4.40 -18.65
N TYR A 51 -5.65 -4.26 -19.83
CA TYR A 51 -4.32 -3.69 -20.03
C TYR A 51 -4.32 -2.15 -20.11
N THR A 52 -5.42 -1.56 -20.57
CA THR A 52 -5.53 -0.11 -20.86
C THR A 52 -6.51 0.61 -19.94
N ILE A 53 -7.27 -0.12 -19.13
CA ILE A 53 -8.25 0.47 -18.22
C ILE A 53 -7.55 1.24 -17.10
N GLU A 54 -7.91 2.51 -16.97
CA GLU A 54 -7.43 3.38 -15.91
C GLU A 54 -8.26 3.21 -14.64
N TRP A 55 -7.72 3.69 -13.51
CA TRP A 55 -8.26 3.44 -12.17
C TRP A 55 -9.73 3.84 -12.00
N GLU A 56 -10.12 5.04 -12.42
CA GLU A 56 -11.49 5.54 -12.25
C GLU A 56 -12.50 4.80 -13.14
N GLN A 57 -12.09 4.38 -14.34
CA GLN A 57 -12.90 3.52 -15.20
C GLN A 57 -13.05 2.12 -14.59
N ALA A 58 -11.99 1.57 -14.01
CA ALA A 58 -12.02 0.28 -13.31
C ALA A 58 -13.00 0.31 -12.12
N LYS A 59 -13.03 1.40 -11.34
CA LYS A 59 -14.02 1.59 -10.27
C LYS A 59 -15.45 1.50 -10.78
N ALA A 60 -15.75 2.09 -11.93
CA ALA A 60 -17.10 1.99 -12.51
C ALA A 60 -17.50 0.54 -12.80
N TYR A 61 -16.55 -0.31 -13.22
CA TYR A 61 -16.79 -1.73 -13.42
C TYR A 61 -16.98 -2.47 -12.09
N THR A 62 -16.14 -2.18 -11.10
CA THR A 62 -16.23 -2.77 -9.75
C THR A 62 -17.55 -2.44 -9.07
N HIS A 63 -17.93 -1.16 -9.03
CA HIS A 63 -19.16 -0.69 -8.37
C HIS A 63 -20.43 -0.97 -9.17
N GLY A 64 -20.29 -1.18 -10.48
CA GLY A 64 -21.34 -1.61 -11.39
C GLY A 64 -21.55 -3.14 -11.45
N ASP A 65 -20.93 -3.89 -10.54
CA ASP A 65 -20.99 -5.35 -10.45
C ASP A 65 -20.60 -6.06 -11.76
N LYS A 66 -19.62 -5.50 -12.48
CA LYS A 66 -19.11 -6.06 -13.75
C LYS A 66 -17.90 -6.97 -13.59
N LEU A 67 -17.27 -6.96 -12.42
CA LEU A 67 -16.08 -7.76 -12.11
C LEU A 67 -16.42 -8.72 -10.96
N GLY A 68 -15.90 -9.95 -11.04
CA GLY A 68 -16.02 -10.93 -9.95
C GLY A 68 -14.85 -10.92 -8.98
N MET A 69 -13.72 -10.32 -9.35
CA MET A 69 -12.51 -10.25 -8.54
C MET A 69 -11.73 -8.98 -8.86
N VAL A 70 -11.18 -8.34 -7.83
CA VAL A 70 -10.34 -7.14 -7.94
C VAL A 70 -9.15 -7.23 -6.98
N TRP A 71 -8.04 -6.59 -7.35
CA TRP A 71 -6.94 -6.31 -6.44
C TRP A 71 -7.10 -4.88 -5.90
N TYR A 72 -7.59 -4.76 -4.67
CA TYR A 72 -8.06 -3.49 -4.10
C TYR A 72 -7.73 -3.40 -2.60
N PRO A 73 -7.48 -2.20 -2.02
CA PRO A 73 -7.37 -2.06 -0.58
C PRO A 73 -8.71 -2.31 0.15
N ALA A 74 -8.70 -3.10 1.24
CA ALA A 74 -9.91 -3.48 2.01
C ALA A 74 -10.85 -2.35 2.36
N GLY A 75 -10.38 -1.42 3.19
CA GLY A 75 -11.20 -0.30 3.64
C GLY A 75 -11.70 0.58 2.50
N ALA A 76 -10.87 0.78 1.46
CA ALA A 76 -11.24 1.58 0.30
C ALA A 76 -12.34 0.91 -0.53
N LEU A 77 -12.22 -0.39 -0.83
CA LEU A 77 -13.24 -1.12 -1.60
C LEU A 77 -14.58 -1.10 -0.87
N LEU A 78 -14.59 -1.40 0.43
CA LEU A 78 -15.82 -1.40 1.23
C LEU A 78 -16.48 -0.01 1.24
N ALA A 79 -15.69 1.03 1.53
CA ALA A 79 -16.22 2.40 1.59
C ALA A 79 -16.74 2.87 0.22
N GLU A 80 -15.97 2.69 -0.84
CA GLU A 80 -16.35 3.13 -2.18
C GLU A 80 -17.54 2.34 -2.75
N TYR A 81 -17.56 1.02 -2.56
CA TYR A 81 -18.66 0.17 -3.00
C TYR A 81 -19.96 0.49 -2.27
N THR A 82 -19.93 0.56 -0.94
CA THR A 82 -21.14 0.86 -0.15
C THR A 82 -21.66 2.27 -0.44
N ASN A 83 -20.78 3.26 -0.65
CA ASN A 83 -21.17 4.60 -1.11
C ASN A 83 -21.88 4.55 -2.47
N ALA A 84 -21.35 3.79 -3.43
CA ALA A 84 -21.99 3.63 -4.75
C ALA A 84 -23.33 2.88 -4.69
N LYS A 85 -23.59 2.11 -3.62
CA LYS A 85 -24.82 1.35 -3.38
C LYS A 85 -25.77 2.02 -2.37
N ASN A 86 -25.65 3.33 -2.14
CA ASN A 86 -26.49 4.09 -1.21
C ASN A 86 -26.46 3.59 0.24
N LYS A 87 -25.31 3.02 0.68
CA LYS A 87 -25.06 2.64 2.07
C LYS A 87 -26.13 1.70 2.67
N THR A 88 -26.49 0.65 1.93
CA THR A 88 -27.43 -0.36 2.43
C THR A 88 -26.71 -1.46 3.20
N LEU A 89 -27.40 -2.12 4.14
CA LEU A 89 -26.83 -3.25 4.90
C LEU A 89 -26.40 -4.43 4.00
N GLU A 90 -27.06 -4.61 2.85
CA GLU A 90 -26.73 -5.62 1.84
C GLU A 90 -25.40 -5.31 1.14
N SER A 91 -25.07 -4.03 0.94
CA SER A 91 -23.85 -3.63 0.24
C SER A 91 -22.56 -3.91 1.02
N VAL A 92 -22.66 -4.17 2.34
CA VAL A 92 -21.50 -4.40 3.21
C VAL A 92 -20.87 -5.79 2.99
N ASP A 93 -21.67 -6.79 2.63
CA ASP A 93 -21.24 -8.19 2.58
C ASP A 93 -20.97 -8.72 1.16
N VAL A 94 -20.98 -7.84 0.14
CA VAL A 94 -20.82 -8.25 -1.26
C VAL A 94 -19.39 -8.74 -1.56
N TRP A 95 -18.39 -8.08 -0.98
CA TRP A 95 -16.99 -8.38 -1.22
C TRP A 95 -16.34 -9.03 -0.02
N THR A 96 -15.49 -10.03 -0.28
CA THR A 96 -14.64 -10.66 0.73
C THR A 96 -13.19 -10.68 0.24
N TYR A 97 -12.26 -10.87 1.18
CA TYR A 97 -10.84 -10.91 0.92
C TYR A 97 -10.34 -12.34 1.03
N TRP A 98 -9.54 -12.75 0.06
CA TRP A 98 -8.91 -14.05 0.09
C TRP A 98 -7.89 -14.08 1.23
N LYS A 99 -8.02 -15.00 2.19
CA LYS A 99 -7.16 -15.05 3.38
C LYS A 99 -5.77 -15.61 3.09
N GLU A 100 -5.72 -16.58 2.20
CA GLU A 100 -4.52 -17.35 1.87
C GLU A 100 -4.04 -17.06 0.45
N PRO A 101 -2.73 -17.06 0.19
CA PRO A 101 -2.21 -17.00 -1.17
C PRO A 101 -2.83 -18.12 -2.01
N PRO A 102 -3.30 -17.85 -3.25
CA PRO A 102 -3.96 -18.86 -4.09
C PRO A 102 -2.99 -19.91 -4.65
N ILE A 103 -1.70 -19.82 -4.31
CA ILE A 103 -0.61 -20.68 -4.77
C ILE A 103 0.20 -21.10 -3.55
N GLU A 104 0.55 -22.38 -3.49
CA GLU A 104 1.42 -22.93 -2.44
C GLU A 104 2.76 -22.17 -2.38
N GLY A 105 3.14 -21.73 -1.18
CA GLY A 105 4.37 -20.95 -0.97
C GLY A 105 4.30 -19.50 -1.46
N GLY A 106 3.18 -19.08 -2.06
CA GLY A 106 2.95 -17.68 -2.40
C GLY A 106 2.92 -16.80 -1.14
N LYS A 107 3.28 -15.53 -1.28
CA LYS A 107 3.14 -14.54 -0.21
C LYS A 107 2.56 -13.24 -0.75
N TYR A 108 2.01 -12.44 0.14
CA TYR A 108 1.54 -11.11 -0.21
C TYR A 108 2.70 -10.13 -0.33
N PRO A 109 2.53 -9.00 -1.03
CA PRO A 109 3.57 -8.00 -1.15
C PRO A 109 4.05 -7.52 0.22
N ALA A 110 5.31 -7.10 0.27
CA ALA A 110 5.89 -6.42 1.41
C ALA A 110 4.98 -5.27 1.86
N THR A 111 4.95 -5.00 3.16
CA THR A 111 4.24 -3.83 3.66
C THR A 111 4.87 -2.56 3.10
N GLY A 112 4.00 -1.61 2.75
CA GLY A 112 4.40 -0.33 2.19
C GLY A 112 5.16 0.55 3.18
N ASN A 113 5.63 1.68 2.65
CA ASN A 113 6.34 2.78 3.31
C ASN A 113 5.89 3.00 4.78
N PRO A 114 6.81 3.26 5.74
CA PRO A 114 6.47 3.67 7.13
C PRO A 114 5.50 4.86 7.24
N GLY A 115 5.16 5.51 6.13
CA GLY A 115 4.20 6.60 6.05
C GLY A 115 4.92 7.93 5.93
N TYR A 116 4.42 8.95 6.63
CA TYR A 116 5.10 10.22 6.75
C TYR A 116 6.25 10.10 7.75
N THR A 117 7.44 10.60 7.39
CA THR A 117 8.58 10.72 8.30
C THR A 117 8.89 12.19 8.59
N TRP A 118 9.43 12.46 9.77
CA TRP A 118 9.86 13.81 10.15
C TRP A 118 11.17 14.16 9.46
N CYS A 119 11.11 15.17 8.59
CA CYS A 119 12.28 15.72 7.91
C CYS A 119 12.66 17.07 8.53
N PHE A 120 13.90 17.21 8.98
CA PHE A 120 14.42 18.45 9.56
C PHE A 120 15.43 19.09 8.62
N THR A 121 15.28 20.39 8.36
CA THR A 121 16.28 21.12 7.59
C THR A 121 17.54 21.30 8.44
N LYS A 122 18.72 21.05 7.84
CA LYS A 122 20.01 21.23 8.53
C LYS A 122 20.19 22.65 9.09
N GLN A 123 19.68 23.67 8.39
CA GLN A 123 19.76 25.07 8.80
C GLN A 123 18.86 25.39 10.00
N GLY A 124 17.72 24.71 10.16
CA GLY A 124 16.77 24.96 11.24
C GLY A 124 17.23 24.49 12.62
N PHE A 125 18.26 23.63 12.66
CA PHE A 125 18.71 22.90 13.84
C PHE A 125 20.23 22.93 14.03
N THR A 126 20.86 24.09 13.80
CA THR A 126 22.26 24.34 14.17
C THR A 126 22.47 24.46 15.69
N ASP A 127 21.39 24.69 16.44
CA ASP A 127 21.33 24.64 17.90
C ASP A 127 20.85 23.26 18.38
N GLU A 128 21.73 22.51 19.05
CA GLU A 128 21.43 21.20 19.63
C GLU A 128 20.31 21.26 20.68
N GLY A 129 20.24 22.33 21.47
CA GLY A 129 19.19 22.53 22.46
C GLY A 129 17.82 22.68 21.79
N LYS A 130 17.76 23.37 20.66
CA LYS A 130 16.53 23.46 19.85
C LYS A 130 16.14 22.11 19.26
N LEU A 131 17.09 21.33 18.75
CA LEU A 131 16.83 19.99 18.23
C LEU A 131 16.26 19.07 19.32
N LYS A 132 16.86 19.05 20.51
CA LYS A 132 16.37 18.25 21.64
C LYS A 132 14.95 18.62 22.05
N ARG A 133 14.61 19.92 22.11
CA ARG A 133 13.25 20.37 22.43
C ARG A 133 12.23 19.93 21.38
N VAL A 134 12.56 20.04 20.09
CA VAL A 134 11.67 19.58 19.01
C VAL A 134 11.54 18.06 19.00
N ALA A 135 12.63 17.32 19.19
CA ALA A 135 12.60 15.86 19.29
C ALA A 135 11.72 15.41 20.48
N HIS A 136 11.86 16.05 21.65
CA HIS A 136 11.01 15.76 22.81
C HIS A 136 9.53 16.08 22.55
N MET A 137 9.22 17.21 21.91
CA MET A 137 7.85 17.54 21.52
C MET A 137 7.25 16.43 20.64
N LEU A 138 8.01 15.96 19.64
CA LEU A 138 7.56 14.86 18.78
C LEU A 138 7.37 13.55 19.55
N ASP A 139 8.30 13.20 20.43
CA ASP A 139 8.23 11.99 21.26
C ASP A 139 6.92 11.94 22.06
N THR A 140 6.49 13.08 22.62
CA THR A 140 5.21 13.13 23.36
C THR A 140 3.98 13.12 22.44
N MET A 141 4.08 13.56 21.19
CA MET A 141 2.93 13.79 20.31
C MET A 141 2.71 12.71 19.25
N VAL A 142 3.69 11.83 19.01
CA VAL A 142 3.53 10.68 18.10
C VAL A 142 2.85 9.51 18.79
N ILE A 143 2.43 8.51 18.03
CA ILE A 143 1.77 7.32 18.59
C ILE A 143 2.60 6.69 19.72
N GLY A 144 1.95 6.41 20.84
CA GLY A 144 2.57 5.90 22.07
C GLY A 144 3.06 6.99 23.02
N GLY A 145 3.15 8.24 22.58
CA GLY A 145 3.41 9.41 23.41
C GLY A 145 2.18 9.88 24.19
N GLU A 146 2.40 10.52 25.33
CA GLU A 146 1.34 10.96 26.26
C GLU A 146 0.35 11.96 25.64
N ASN A 147 0.79 12.77 24.67
CA ASN A 147 -0.01 13.81 24.03
C ASN A 147 -0.59 13.40 22.68
N PHE A 148 -0.43 12.14 22.26
CA PHE A 148 -0.84 11.67 20.93
C PHE A 148 -2.30 12.00 20.58
N PHE A 149 -3.24 11.73 21.49
CA PHE A 149 -4.66 12.00 21.19
C PHE A 149 -4.99 13.49 21.13
N HIS A 150 -4.20 14.35 21.77
CA HIS A 150 -4.38 15.80 21.68
C HIS A 150 -3.95 16.34 20.31
N THR A 151 -3.11 15.60 19.57
CA THR A 151 -2.54 16.05 18.29
C THR A 151 -3.06 15.33 17.06
N ILE A 152 -3.75 14.20 17.21
CA ILE A 152 -4.28 13.42 16.10
C ILE A 152 -5.64 13.95 15.60
N GLN A 153 -5.72 14.21 14.28
CA GLN A 153 -6.95 14.39 13.49
C GLN A 153 -8.10 15.09 14.24
N GLY A 154 -7.89 16.34 14.65
CA GLY A 154 -8.87 17.14 15.37
C GLY A 154 -8.63 17.23 16.88
N GLY A 155 -7.73 16.43 17.46
CA GLY A 155 -7.41 16.49 18.90
C GLY A 155 -8.55 16.01 19.80
N THR A 156 -8.38 16.16 21.12
CA THR A 156 -9.43 15.87 22.11
C THR A 156 -10.30 17.10 22.38
N ASN A 157 -11.43 16.91 23.05
CA ASN A 157 -12.33 17.99 23.46
C ASN A 157 -11.59 19.07 24.29
N GLU A 158 -10.67 18.64 25.17
CA GLU A 158 -9.86 19.52 26.03
C GLU A 158 -9.04 20.54 25.24
N VAL A 159 -8.58 20.18 24.03
CA VAL A 159 -7.80 21.10 23.17
C VAL A 159 -8.68 22.27 22.69
N PHE A 160 -9.93 21.98 22.31
CA PHE A 160 -10.88 23.02 21.90
C PHE A 160 -11.28 23.90 23.08
N GLU A 161 -11.56 23.29 24.24
CA GLU A 161 -11.90 24.01 25.47
C GLU A 161 -10.78 24.96 25.90
N ALA A 162 -9.52 24.51 25.84
CA ALA A 162 -8.35 25.33 26.13
C ALA A 162 -8.19 26.53 25.16
N MET A 163 -8.67 26.39 23.93
CA MET A 163 -8.70 27.47 22.94
C MET A 163 -9.95 28.37 23.06
N GLY A 164 -10.86 28.09 23.99
CA GLY A 164 -12.13 28.81 24.12
C GLY A 164 -13.11 28.51 22.99
N ILE A 165 -12.91 27.41 22.26
CA ILE A 165 -13.80 26.96 21.18
C ILE A 165 -14.81 25.99 21.77
N LYS A 166 -16.10 26.24 21.50
CA LYS A 166 -17.17 25.34 21.91
C LYS A 166 -17.08 24.04 21.11
N VAL A 167 -17.05 22.91 21.81
CA VAL A 167 -17.14 21.58 21.20
C VAL A 167 -18.57 21.36 20.70
N GLU A 168 -18.73 21.22 19.38
CA GLU A 168 -20.04 20.97 18.76
C GLU A 168 -20.43 19.49 18.83
N THR A 169 -19.50 18.61 18.50
CA THR A 169 -19.66 17.16 18.60
C THR A 169 -18.53 16.59 19.45
N PRO A 170 -18.83 16.07 20.66
CA PRO A 170 -17.82 15.44 21.51
C PRO A 170 -17.10 14.30 20.79
N ARG A 171 -15.79 14.24 21.01
CA ARG A 171 -14.90 13.22 20.46
C ARG A 171 -14.43 12.27 21.56
N GLU A 172 -14.42 10.99 21.23
CA GLU A 172 -13.90 9.91 22.06
C GLU A 172 -12.67 9.32 21.38
N CYS A 173 -11.56 9.26 22.12
CA CYS A 173 -10.30 8.67 21.68
C CYS A 173 -9.94 7.56 22.65
N VAL A 174 -9.83 6.31 22.18
CA VAL A 174 -9.69 5.14 23.06
C VAL A 174 -8.62 4.22 22.51
N TYR A 175 -7.68 3.82 23.38
CA TYR A 175 -6.81 2.68 23.13
C TYR A 175 -7.55 1.38 23.43
N ASN A 176 -7.42 0.41 22.53
CA ASN A 176 -7.86 -0.95 22.71
C ASN A 176 -6.77 -1.75 23.46
N ASP A 177 -7.15 -2.90 24.05
CA ASP A 177 -6.24 -3.76 24.81
C ASP A 177 -5.05 -4.30 23.98
N ASP A 178 -5.20 -4.38 22.66
CA ASP A 178 -4.16 -4.83 21.73
C ASP A 178 -3.19 -3.72 21.30
N GLY A 179 -3.33 -2.52 21.86
CA GLY A 179 -2.51 -1.34 21.53
C GLY A 179 -2.95 -0.58 20.27
N THR A 180 -3.99 -1.05 19.58
CA THR A 180 -4.66 -0.26 18.53
C THR A 180 -5.52 0.83 19.16
N PHE A 181 -6.05 1.75 18.37
CA PHE A 181 -6.94 2.80 18.88
C PHE A 181 -8.06 3.11 17.92
N TYR A 182 -9.14 3.72 18.40
CA TYR A 182 -10.14 4.35 17.55
C TYR A 182 -10.40 5.79 17.97
N ILE A 183 -10.95 6.54 17.03
CA ILE A 183 -11.49 7.86 17.29
C ILE A 183 -12.94 7.89 16.81
N TYR A 184 -13.84 8.41 17.64
CA TYR A 184 -15.27 8.46 17.36
C TYR A 184 -15.87 9.83 17.69
N ASN A 185 -16.83 10.24 16.88
CA ASN A 185 -17.71 11.38 17.07
C ASN A 185 -19.04 11.00 16.40
N GLU A 186 -20.17 11.29 17.06
CA GLU A 186 -21.48 10.74 16.67
C GLU A 186 -21.96 11.24 15.30
N ASP A 187 -21.86 12.56 15.05
CA ASP A 187 -22.06 13.17 13.73
C ASP A 187 -21.38 14.55 13.65
N GLY A 188 -20.81 14.91 12.50
CA GLY A 188 -20.13 16.19 12.27
C GLY A 188 -18.76 16.34 12.94
N PHE A 189 -18.08 17.46 12.70
CA PHE A 189 -16.77 17.76 13.28
C PHE A 189 -16.91 18.36 14.70
N PRO A 190 -15.87 18.25 15.56
CA PRO A 190 -15.90 18.89 16.88
C PRO A 190 -15.96 20.44 16.84
N TRP A 191 -15.84 21.06 15.65
CA TRP A 191 -15.86 22.51 15.44
C TRP A 191 -16.76 22.92 14.25
N ARG A 192 -17.11 24.22 14.15
CA ARG A 192 -17.78 24.77 12.97
C ARG A 192 -16.78 25.36 11.98
N GLN A 193 -17.05 25.22 10.69
CA GLN A 193 -16.20 25.78 9.63
C GLN A 193 -16.10 27.32 9.71
N GLU A 194 -17.14 27.97 10.25
CA GLU A 194 -17.23 29.42 10.45
C GLU A 194 -16.43 29.94 11.64
N ASP A 195 -15.92 29.07 12.51
CA ASP A 195 -15.10 29.47 13.67
C ASP A 195 -13.73 30.06 13.23
N GLY A 196 -13.47 30.19 11.92
CA GLY A 196 -12.31 30.88 11.34
C GLY A 196 -11.00 30.09 11.40
N TYR A 197 -11.01 28.97 12.11
CA TYR A 197 -9.90 28.04 12.18
C TYR A 197 -10.17 26.88 11.22
N SER A 198 -9.51 26.87 10.06
CA SER A 198 -9.01 25.58 9.58
C SER A 198 -7.86 25.31 10.53
N PRO A 199 -8.00 24.45 11.54
CA PRO A 199 -7.10 24.51 12.66
C PRO A 199 -5.83 23.76 12.27
N ILE A 200 -4.94 24.47 11.57
CA ILE A 200 -3.64 24.01 11.08
C ILE A 200 -2.68 23.73 12.25
N GLY A 201 -3.15 23.68 13.50
CA GLY A 201 -2.41 23.17 14.67
C GLY A 201 -2.96 21.83 15.15
N ILE A 202 -4.29 21.66 15.13
CA ILE A 202 -4.98 20.49 15.72
C ILE A 202 -5.44 19.47 14.66
N TRP A 203 -5.45 19.85 13.38
CA TRP A 203 -6.11 19.05 12.35
C TRP A 203 -5.25 17.91 11.79
N GLN A 204 -3.91 17.96 11.86
CA GLN A 204 -3.05 16.90 11.28
C GLN A 204 -1.52 17.00 11.52
N HIS A 205 -1.04 17.72 12.54
CA HIS A 205 0.37 18.16 12.52
C HIS A 205 1.35 17.15 13.07
N PHE A 206 1.13 16.65 14.29
CA PHE A 206 2.14 15.87 14.99
C PHE A 206 1.74 14.41 15.10
N GLY A 207 2.26 13.59 14.17
CA GLY A 207 2.27 12.14 14.34
C GLY A 207 1.01 11.40 13.90
N LEU A 208 0.23 11.92 12.93
CA LEU A 208 -0.85 11.14 12.32
C LEU A 208 -0.30 9.80 11.82
N SER A 209 -0.61 8.74 12.55
CA SER A 209 -0.33 7.36 12.19
C SER A 209 -1.63 6.58 12.26
N VAL A 210 -2.20 6.30 11.10
CA VAL A 210 -3.43 5.50 10.95
C VAL A 210 -3.13 4.00 10.87
N ILE A 211 -1.86 3.60 10.99
CA ILE A 211 -1.42 2.20 10.86
C ILE A 211 -2.08 1.31 11.92
N TRP A 212 -2.32 1.87 13.11
CA TRP A 212 -2.95 1.19 14.24
C TRP A 212 -4.36 1.69 14.55
N GLN A 213 -4.94 2.49 13.66
CA GLN A 213 -6.29 3.01 13.83
C GLN A 213 -7.32 1.96 13.38
N ARG A 214 -8.28 1.68 14.26
CA ARG A 214 -9.49 0.91 13.99
C ARG A 214 -10.66 1.87 13.76
N ASN A 215 -11.65 1.39 13.02
CA ASN A 215 -12.95 2.05 13.04
C ASN A 215 -13.60 1.81 14.40
N ALA A 216 -14.27 2.83 14.94
CA ALA A 216 -14.96 2.70 16.21
C ALA A 216 -16.05 1.62 16.12
N PRO A 217 -16.28 0.80 17.17
CA PRO A 217 -17.36 -0.19 17.23
C PRO A 217 -18.74 0.47 17.45
N LYS A 218 -18.89 1.71 16.98
CA LYS A 218 -20.06 2.59 17.17
C LYS A 218 -20.41 3.22 15.83
N GLY A 219 -21.63 3.75 15.73
CA GLY A 219 -22.14 4.40 14.53
C GLY A 219 -23.54 4.96 14.76
N ALA A 220 -23.87 6.05 14.06
CA ALA A 220 -25.18 6.69 14.18
C ALA A 220 -26.32 5.79 13.66
N THR A 221 -26.01 4.92 12.69
CA THR A 221 -26.94 3.95 12.12
C THR A 221 -26.44 2.51 12.28
N GLU A 222 -27.34 1.54 12.11
CA GLU A 222 -26.98 0.12 12.03
C GLU A 222 -26.05 -0.16 10.85
N PHE A 223 -26.17 0.59 9.74
CA PHE A 223 -25.23 0.52 8.64
C PHE A 223 -23.82 0.90 9.08
N ASP A 224 -23.67 2.03 9.78
CA ASP A 224 -22.35 2.52 10.20
C ASP A 224 -21.65 1.53 11.14
N LYS A 225 -22.39 0.93 12.08
CA LYS A 225 -21.86 -0.11 12.97
C LYS A 225 -21.36 -1.32 12.18
N LYS A 226 -22.22 -1.87 11.30
CA LYS A 226 -21.87 -3.04 10.49
C LYS A 226 -20.71 -2.76 9.52
N HIS A 227 -20.67 -1.56 8.94
CA HIS A 227 -19.59 -1.10 8.08
C HIS A 227 -18.26 -1.04 8.86
N ASN A 228 -18.27 -0.48 10.08
CA ASN A 228 -17.08 -0.36 10.93
C ASN A 228 -16.56 -1.72 11.39
N GLU A 229 -17.45 -2.60 11.84
CA GLU A 229 -17.11 -3.98 12.22
C GLU A 229 -16.51 -4.75 11.03
N THR A 230 -17.15 -4.65 9.86
CA THR A 230 -16.65 -5.29 8.63
C THR A 230 -15.31 -4.73 8.21
N ALA A 231 -15.12 -3.40 8.20
CA ALA A 231 -13.85 -2.78 7.87
C ALA A 231 -12.71 -3.28 8.77
N ASN A 232 -12.93 -3.35 10.09
CA ASN A 232 -11.95 -3.87 11.03
C ASN A 232 -11.62 -5.35 10.76
N ARG A 233 -12.64 -6.19 10.54
CA ARG A 233 -12.46 -7.61 10.19
C ARG A 233 -11.66 -7.80 8.91
N LEU A 234 -11.92 -7.00 7.88
CA LEU A 234 -11.18 -7.07 6.62
C LEU A 234 -9.72 -6.62 6.79
N ASN A 235 -9.47 -5.60 7.63
CA ASN A 235 -8.12 -5.19 7.98
C ASN A 235 -7.37 -6.30 8.73
N ASP A 236 -8.02 -7.03 9.65
CA ASP A 236 -7.40 -8.16 10.35
C ASP A 236 -6.95 -9.27 9.40
N ILE A 237 -7.75 -9.55 8.36
CA ILE A 237 -7.37 -10.50 7.31
C ILE A 237 -6.07 -10.03 6.63
N ILE A 238 -6.01 -8.77 6.20
CA ILE A 238 -4.81 -8.21 5.53
C ILE A 238 -3.59 -8.22 6.46
N LEU A 239 -3.77 -7.89 7.74
CA LEU A 239 -2.69 -7.89 8.72
C LEU A 239 -2.15 -9.30 8.99
N SER A 240 -2.97 -10.35 8.79
CA SER A 240 -2.58 -11.75 8.99
C SER A 240 -1.75 -12.36 7.86
N TYR A 241 -1.64 -11.68 6.71
CA TYR A 241 -0.93 -12.21 5.55
C TYR A 241 0.57 -12.42 5.81
N ASP A 242 1.08 -13.57 5.41
CA ASP A 242 2.53 -13.77 5.24
C ASP A 242 3.01 -12.96 4.03
N ARG A 243 4.17 -12.31 4.19
CA ARG A 243 4.67 -11.28 3.25
C ARG A 243 6.13 -11.48 2.92
N TRP A 244 6.48 -11.06 1.71
CA TRP A 244 7.88 -10.91 1.35
C TRP A 244 8.56 -9.79 2.16
N PRO A 245 9.86 -9.91 2.46
CA PRO A 245 10.66 -8.78 2.92
C PRO A 245 10.63 -7.65 1.88
N ASN A 246 10.80 -6.41 2.34
CA ASN A 246 10.87 -5.26 1.44
C ASN A 246 12.28 -5.09 0.86
N ASP A 247 12.74 -6.07 0.08
CA ASP A 247 14.11 -6.09 -0.45
C ASP A 247 14.39 -4.98 -1.48
N SER A 248 13.36 -4.45 -2.13
CA SER A 248 13.52 -3.32 -3.05
C SER A 248 14.05 -2.06 -2.34
N LEU A 249 13.78 -1.87 -1.04
CA LEU A 249 14.35 -0.76 -0.27
C LEU A 249 15.87 -0.87 -0.08
N LYS A 250 16.45 -2.06 -0.26
CA LYS A 250 17.90 -2.26 -0.19
C LYS A 250 18.58 -1.90 -1.51
N ILE A 251 17.81 -1.77 -2.60
CA ILE A 251 18.33 -1.48 -3.93
C ILE A 251 18.33 0.02 -4.16
N ASN A 252 19.51 0.62 -4.22
CA ASN A 252 19.68 2.03 -4.56
C ASN A 252 20.43 2.16 -5.90
N VAL A 253 19.74 1.81 -7.00
CA VAL A 253 20.29 1.81 -8.36
C VAL A 253 19.41 2.64 -9.28
N ALA A 254 20.00 3.60 -9.98
CA ALA A 254 19.31 4.44 -10.95
C ALA A 254 19.09 3.70 -12.28
N ILE A 255 18.18 2.71 -12.28
CA ILE A 255 17.92 1.83 -13.43
C ILE A 255 17.63 2.62 -14.72
N ASN A 256 16.84 3.69 -14.64
CA ASN A 256 16.50 4.51 -15.81
C ASN A 256 17.68 5.33 -16.36
N GLU A 257 18.73 5.55 -15.59
CA GLU A 257 19.97 6.17 -16.09
C GLU A 257 20.86 5.14 -16.78
N ILE A 258 20.90 3.92 -16.24
CA ILE A 258 21.70 2.81 -16.78
C ILE A 258 21.07 2.25 -18.06
N ALA A 259 19.76 2.06 -18.07
CA ALA A 259 19.02 1.45 -19.18
C ALA A 259 17.68 2.18 -19.44
N PRO A 260 17.71 3.38 -20.06
CA PRO A 260 16.56 4.29 -20.15
C PRO A 260 15.29 3.73 -20.81
N ASN A 261 15.40 2.71 -21.66
CA ASN A 261 14.27 2.12 -22.40
C ASN A 261 13.95 0.69 -21.99
N LEU A 262 14.61 0.16 -20.95
CA LEU A 262 14.47 -1.24 -20.56
C LEU A 262 13.05 -1.55 -20.06
N SER A 263 12.45 -0.66 -19.26
CA SER A 263 11.10 -0.85 -18.73
C SER A 263 10.04 -0.89 -19.84
N ASP A 264 10.16 -0.03 -20.87
CA ASP A 264 9.20 -0.02 -21.98
C ASP A 264 9.37 -1.27 -22.87
N PHE A 265 10.62 -1.71 -23.08
CA PHE A 265 10.91 -2.97 -23.76
C PHE A 265 10.28 -4.15 -23.00
N GLU A 266 10.51 -4.24 -21.69
CA GLU A 266 9.97 -5.28 -20.81
C GLU A 266 8.44 -5.33 -20.89
N LYS A 267 7.75 -4.21 -20.64
CA LYS A 267 6.28 -4.13 -20.73
C LYS A 267 5.74 -4.58 -22.08
N ALA A 268 6.40 -4.20 -23.18
CA ALA A 268 5.97 -4.57 -24.53
C ALA A 268 6.14 -6.08 -24.80
N GLN A 269 7.25 -6.66 -24.38
CA GLN A 269 7.51 -8.10 -24.55
C GLN A 269 6.61 -8.93 -23.66
N GLU A 270 6.45 -8.56 -22.40
CA GLU A 270 5.57 -9.26 -21.45
C GLU A 270 4.12 -9.25 -21.93
N LEU A 271 3.61 -8.13 -22.45
CA LEU A 271 2.29 -8.09 -23.08
C LEU A 271 2.20 -9.04 -24.29
N ALA A 272 3.25 -9.13 -25.09
CA ALA A 272 3.28 -10.04 -26.23
C ALA A 272 3.19 -11.51 -25.79
N PHE A 273 3.85 -11.89 -24.70
CA PHE A 273 3.68 -13.21 -24.08
C PHE A 273 2.26 -13.41 -23.54
N VAL A 274 1.74 -12.47 -22.74
CA VAL A 274 0.38 -12.57 -22.16
C VAL A 274 -0.69 -12.72 -23.23
N THR A 275 -0.58 -11.98 -24.34
CA THR A 275 -1.56 -12.02 -25.44
C THR A 275 -1.33 -13.15 -26.46
N GLY A 276 -0.30 -13.97 -26.25
CA GLY A 276 0.05 -15.07 -27.16
C GLY A 276 0.68 -14.63 -28.49
N LYS A 277 1.00 -13.33 -28.66
CA LYS A 277 1.76 -12.82 -29.81
C LYS A 277 3.21 -13.33 -29.81
N ARG A 278 3.74 -13.68 -28.65
CA ARG A 278 5.03 -14.35 -28.45
C ARG A 278 4.80 -15.61 -27.63
N PRO A 279 5.27 -16.79 -28.07
CA PRO A 279 5.06 -18.03 -27.32
C PRO A 279 6.01 -18.11 -26.11
N MET A 280 5.54 -18.66 -24.98
CA MET A 280 6.36 -18.81 -23.76
C MET A 280 7.65 -19.60 -23.97
N SER A 281 7.73 -20.47 -24.99
CA SER A 281 8.96 -21.17 -25.37
C SER A 281 10.12 -20.24 -25.78
N GLU A 282 9.85 -18.96 -26.04
CA GLU A 282 10.86 -17.94 -26.30
C GLU A 282 11.36 -17.20 -25.05
N TRP A 283 10.93 -17.59 -23.84
CA TRP A 283 11.32 -16.88 -22.61
C TRP A 283 12.84 -16.74 -22.44
N SER A 284 13.61 -17.81 -22.66
CA SER A 284 15.08 -17.74 -22.56
C SER A 284 15.71 -16.82 -23.60
N LYS A 285 15.11 -16.70 -24.78
CA LYS A 285 15.57 -15.74 -25.80
C LYS A 285 15.25 -14.31 -25.38
N TYR A 286 14.06 -14.08 -24.82
CA TYR A 286 13.69 -12.80 -24.24
C TYR A 286 14.63 -12.37 -23.10
N GLN A 287 15.02 -13.28 -22.21
CA GLN A 287 16.02 -13.00 -21.17
C GLN A 287 17.34 -12.48 -21.77
N GLN A 288 17.82 -13.05 -22.88
CA GLN A 288 19.02 -12.56 -23.57
C GLN A 288 18.80 -11.18 -24.20
N GLU A 289 17.66 -10.96 -24.86
CA GLU A 289 17.32 -9.65 -25.42
C GLU A 289 17.24 -8.57 -24.31
N TRP A 290 16.71 -8.92 -23.13
CA TRP A 290 16.63 -8.04 -21.97
C TRP A 290 18.03 -7.69 -21.44
N LEU A 291 18.93 -8.67 -21.36
CA LEU A 291 20.35 -8.45 -21.02
C LEU A 291 21.02 -7.48 -22.00
N ASP A 292 20.82 -7.69 -23.30
CA ASP A 292 21.40 -6.88 -24.37
C ASP A 292 20.82 -5.46 -24.43
N LYS A 293 19.61 -5.24 -23.88
CA LYS A 293 18.96 -3.94 -23.76
C LYS A 293 19.40 -3.12 -22.55
N GLY A 294 20.49 -3.52 -21.88
CA GLY A 294 21.05 -2.84 -20.70
C GLY A 294 20.79 -3.58 -19.40
N GLY A 295 20.08 -4.70 -19.44
CA GLY A 295 19.84 -5.54 -18.27
C GLY A 295 21.12 -6.07 -17.61
N ARG A 296 22.19 -6.32 -18.39
CA ARG A 296 23.50 -6.70 -17.81
C ARG A 296 24.04 -5.66 -16.84
N GLU A 297 24.02 -4.39 -17.25
CA GLU A 297 24.56 -3.30 -16.46
C GLU A 297 23.68 -3.00 -15.24
N VAL A 298 22.36 -3.20 -15.36
CA VAL A 298 21.44 -3.16 -14.22
C VAL A 298 21.77 -4.24 -13.20
N ILE A 299 21.97 -5.49 -13.63
CA ILE A 299 22.33 -6.60 -12.72
C ILE A 299 23.67 -6.34 -12.04
N LYS A 300 24.69 -5.88 -12.78
CA LYS A 300 26.01 -5.54 -12.22
C LYS A 300 25.87 -4.46 -11.13
N ALA A 301 25.15 -3.38 -11.43
CA ALA A 301 24.93 -2.31 -10.47
C ALA A 301 24.15 -2.78 -9.22
N ILE A 302 23.18 -3.69 -9.38
CA ILE A 302 22.46 -4.28 -8.25
C ILE A 302 23.39 -5.20 -7.42
N ALA A 303 24.18 -6.05 -8.07
CA ALA A 303 25.14 -6.93 -7.40
C ALA A 303 26.16 -6.12 -6.59
N ASP A 304 26.70 -5.05 -7.17
CA ASP A 304 27.61 -4.13 -6.50
C ASP A 304 26.93 -3.44 -5.32
N ASN A 305 25.69 -2.95 -5.50
CA ASN A 305 24.91 -2.31 -4.44
C ASN A 305 24.62 -3.24 -3.26
N LEU A 306 24.39 -4.53 -3.53
CA LEU A 306 24.14 -5.56 -2.51
C LEU A 306 25.42 -6.26 -2.02
N ASN A 307 26.60 -5.89 -2.56
CA ASN A 307 27.90 -6.48 -2.24
C ASN A 307 27.93 -8.00 -2.42
N VAL A 308 27.47 -8.47 -3.59
CA VAL A 308 27.49 -9.88 -3.99
C VAL A 308 28.13 -10.05 -5.36
N LEU A 309 28.52 -11.28 -5.72
CA LEU A 309 29.09 -11.56 -7.03
C LEU A 309 28.06 -11.34 -8.15
N VAL A 310 28.54 -10.81 -9.28
CA VAL A 310 27.76 -10.73 -10.51
C VAL A 310 27.48 -12.14 -11.01
N PRO A 311 26.21 -12.52 -11.23
CA PRO A 311 25.86 -13.84 -11.76
C PRO A 311 26.43 -14.08 -13.16
N ASP A 312 26.78 -15.34 -13.47
CA ASP A 312 27.43 -15.73 -14.73
C ASP A 312 26.65 -15.31 -15.99
N TYR A 313 25.32 -15.32 -15.93
CA TYR A 313 24.47 -14.91 -17.04
C TYR A 313 24.57 -13.41 -17.38
N ALA A 314 25.10 -12.59 -16.46
CA ALA A 314 25.27 -11.15 -16.61
C ALA A 314 26.73 -10.71 -16.77
N ASN A 315 27.68 -11.65 -16.74
CA ASN A 315 29.08 -11.41 -17.08
C ASN A 315 29.30 -11.24 -18.59
#